data_AF-A0A7Y0E0B7-F1
#
_entry.id   AF-A0A7Y0E0B7-F1
#
_cell.length_a   1.000
_cell.length_b   1.000
_cell.length_c   1.000
_cell.angle_alpha   90.00
_cell.angle_beta   90.00
_cell.angle_gamma   90.00
#
_symmetry.space_group_name_H-M   'P 1'
#
loop_
_entity.id
_entity.type
_entity.pdbx_description
1 polymer ?
#
loop_
_entity_poly.entity_id
_entity_poly.type
_entity_poly.pdbx_seq_one_letter_code
_entity_poly.pdbx_strand_id
1 'polypeptide(L)'
;MHARFSKGPRNKDPRDRSQRARLCDHPDCLEDGPHPAPKSRDRLRDYFWFCKTHAREYNAAWDYCRGMGQAEIDRIIRQDVTWGRPTWPLGLQKAAAGGARSSSGRGEFSFDDGTTIFDDLSGGPGRADGAEPDMPDGAMGGEIWAFRVLGLSPPLTLTGLKARYKDLAKRLHPDLNGGDKEAEERLKRINLAYATLRANLTASVSRS
;
A
#
# COMPACT_ATOMS: atom_id res chain seq x y z
N MET A 1 -21.72 12.57 -15.64
CA MET A 1 -21.97 11.13 -15.87
C MET A 1 -20.93 10.35 -15.08
N HIS A 2 -21.29 9.83 -13.91
CA HIS A 2 -20.34 9.10 -13.06
C HIS A 2 -20.15 7.69 -13.61
N ALA A 3 -18.95 7.38 -14.10
CA ALA A 3 -18.57 6.04 -14.51
C ALA A 3 -18.58 5.13 -13.26
N ARG A 4 -19.55 4.21 -13.21
CA ARG A 4 -19.59 3.17 -12.19
C ARG A 4 -18.41 2.24 -12.46
N PHE A 5 -17.42 2.22 -11.57
CA PHE A 5 -16.45 1.12 -11.53
C PHE A 5 -17.21 -0.16 -11.22
N SER A 6 -17.63 -0.87 -12.26
CA SER A 6 -18.16 -2.22 -12.16
C SER A 6 -17.03 -3.11 -11.65
N LYS A 7 -17.08 -3.49 -10.37
CA LYS A 7 -16.29 -4.59 -9.84
C LYS A 7 -16.48 -5.77 -10.79
N GLY A 8 -15.44 -6.14 -11.54
CA GLY A 8 -15.46 -7.33 -12.38
C GLY A 8 -15.89 -8.55 -11.55
N PRO A 9 -16.43 -9.61 -12.19
CA PRO A 9 -16.90 -10.78 -11.47
C PRO A 9 -15.77 -11.29 -10.57
N ARG A 10 -15.97 -11.25 -9.25
CA ARG A 10 -15.06 -11.91 -8.31
C ARG A 10 -14.96 -13.35 -8.79
N ASN A 11 -13.78 -13.76 -9.24
CA ASN A 11 -13.55 -15.13 -9.65
C ASN A 11 -13.81 -15.96 -8.39
N LYS A 12 -14.97 -16.61 -8.33
CA LYS A 12 -15.40 -17.36 -7.15
C LYS A 12 -14.33 -18.39 -6.88
N ASP A 13 -13.84 -18.41 -5.64
CA ASP A 13 -12.87 -19.39 -5.20
C ASP A 13 -13.35 -20.79 -5.62
N PRO A 14 -12.52 -21.68 -6.18
CA PRO A 14 -12.94 -23.04 -6.50
C PRO A 14 -13.61 -23.77 -5.32
N ARG A 15 -13.28 -23.37 -4.08
CA ARG A 15 -13.90 -23.84 -2.83
C ARG A 15 -15.35 -23.34 -2.61
N ASP A 16 -15.77 -22.28 -3.29
CA ASP A 16 -17.14 -21.73 -3.28
C ASP A 16 -18.09 -22.50 -4.23
N ARG A 17 -17.55 -23.38 -5.09
CA ARG A 17 -18.35 -24.37 -5.86
C ARG A 17 -18.79 -25.58 -5.00
N SER A 18 -18.49 -25.57 -3.70
CA SER A 18 -18.76 -26.63 -2.71
C SER A 18 -20.23 -26.84 -2.36
N GLN A 19 -21.16 -26.08 -2.93
CA GLN A 19 -22.60 -26.18 -2.64
C GLN A 19 -23.26 -27.48 -3.13
N ARG A 20 -22.50 -28.44 -3.67
CA ARG A 20 -23.00 -29.79 -3.95
C ARG A 20 -22.82 -30.62 -2.68
N ALA A 21 -23.93 -31.13 -2.13
CA ALA A 21 -23.89 -32.07 -1.01
C ALA A 21 -22.97 -33.25 -1.37
N ARG A 22 -21.88 -33.39 -0.62
CA ARG A 22 -20.90 -34.49 -0.73
C ARG A 22 -20.81 -35.14 0.64
N LEU A 23 -20.66 -36.45 0.65
CA LEU A 23 -20.33 -37.18 1.86
C LEU A 23 -18.84 -37.02 2.19
N CYS A 24 -18.50 -37.28 3.44
CA CYS A 24 -17.13 -37.34 3.92
C CYS A 24 -16.35 -38.45 3.17
N ASP A 25 -15.15 -38.15 2.68
CA ASP A 25 -14.24 -39.10 2.01
C ASP A 25 -13.50 -40.03 3.00
N HIS A 26 -13.80 -39.95 4.30
CA HIS A 26 -13.21 -40.83 5.31
C HIS A 26 -13.90 -42.22 5.26
N PRO A 27 -13.15 -43.34 5.24
CA PRO A 27 -13.70 -44.67 4.97
C PRO A 27 -14.83 -45.09 5.92
N ASP A 28 -14.78 -44.64 7.17
CA ASP A 28 -15.75 -45.01 8.21
C ASP A 28 -16.77 -43.90 8.53
N CYS A 29 -16.95 -42.91 7.65
CA CYS A 29 -17.81 -41.74 7.91
C CYS A 29 -18.84 -41.50 6.80
N LEU A 30 -20.10 -41.29 7.19
CA LEU A 30 -21.20 -40.98 6.28
C LEU A 30 -21.79 -39.57 6.51
N GLU A 31 -21.09 -38.71 7.25
CA GLU A 31 -21.50 -37.32 7.49
C GLU A 31 -21.29 -36.45 6.24
N ASP A 32 -21.92 -35.28 6.21
CA ASP A 32 -21.67 -34.27 5.19
C ASP A 32 -20.21 -33.77 5.24
N GLY A 33 -19.60 -33.65 4.05
CA GLY A 33 -18.22 -33.20 3.88
C GLY A 33 -18.10 -31.80 3.28
N PRO A 34 -18.42 -30.71 4.01
CA PRO A 34 -18.33 -29.35 3.47
C PRO A 34 -16.89 -28.82 3.40
N HIS A 35 -15.91 -29.48 4.03
CA HIS A 35 -14.56 -28.96 4.17
C HIS A 35 -13.58 -29.60 3.18
N PRO A 36 -13.07 -28.85 2.18
CA PRO A 36 -12.06 -29.36 1.26
C PRO A 36 -10.67 -29.38 1.90
N ALA A 37 -9.94 -30.47 1.72
CA ALA A 37 -8.53 -30.63 2.13
C ALA A 37 -7.69 -31.06 0.91
N PRO A 38 -6.50 -30.48 0.66
CA PRO A 38 -5.69 -30.80 -0.51
C PRO A 38 -5.18 -32.23 -0.44
N LYS A 39 -5.22 -32.99 -1.54
CA LYS A 39 -4.81 -34.41 -1.54
C LYS A 39 -3.30 -34.61 -1.37
N SER A 40 -2.52 -33.70 -1.93
CA SER A 40 -1.06 -33.72 -1.85
C SER A 40 -0.48 -32.33 -1.93
N ARG A 41 0.77 -32.20 -1.48
CA ARG A 41 1.48 -30.93 -1.48
C ARG A 41 1.71 -30.37 -2.88
N ASP A 42 1.93 -31.23 -3.88
CA ASP A 42 2.22 -30.83 -5.26
C ASP A 42 0.94 -30.60 -6.07
N ARG A 43 -0.16 -31.24 -5.65
CA ARG A 43 -1.48 -31.14 -6.30
C ARG A 43 -2.47 -30.41 -5.40
N LEU A 44 -2.18 -29.14 -5.09
CA LEU A 44 -3.04 -28.29 -4.24
C LEU A 44 -4.44 -28.04 -4.81
N ARG A 45 -4.69 -28.40 -6.08
CA ARG A 45 -6.00 -28.22 -6.75
C ARG A 45 -6.90 -29.46 -6.68
N ASP A 46 -6.36 -30.59 -6.22
CA ASP A 46 -7.13 -31.80 -5.97
C ASP A 46 -7.52 -31.83 -4.50
N TYR A 47 -8.80 -32.05 -4.20
CA TYR A 47 -9.33 -32.01 -2.84
C TYR A 47 -10.02 -33.32 -2.44
N PHE A 48 -9.82 -33.73 -1.18
CA PHE A 48 -10.74 -34.56 -0.43
C PHE A 48 -11.78 -33.69 0.27
N TRP A 49 -12.96 -34.22 0.52
CA TRP A 49 -14.06 -33.55 1.19
C TRP A 49 -14.32 -34.24 2.53
N PHE A 50 -14.14 -33.52 3.63
CA PHE A 50 -14.27 -34.09 4.97
C PHE A 50 -15.34 -33.37 5.78
N CYS A 51 -15.91 -34.09 6.74
CA CYS A 51 -16.68 -33.47 7.83
C CYS A 51 -15.73 -32.69 8.75
N LYS A 52 -16.28 -31.90 9.68
CA LYS A 52 -15.49 -31.04 10.56
C LYS A 52 -14.47 -31.82 11.40
N THR A 53 -14.79 -33.04 11.81
CA THR A 53 -13.92 -33.88 12.64
C THR A 53 -12.73 -34.40 11.83
N HIS A 54 -13.00 -35.11 10.73
CA HIS A 54 -11.95 -35.67 9.88
C HIS A 54 -11.09 -34.60 9.19
N ALA A 55 -11.65 -33.42 8.89
CA ALA A 55 -10.85 -32.31 8.38
C ALA A 55 -9.78 -31.86 9.40
N ARG A 56 -10.08 -31.90 10.71
CA ARG A 56 -9.14 -31.53 11.76
C ARG A 56 -8.06 -32.60 11.93
N GLU A 57 -8.44 -33.87 11.89
CA GLU A 57 -7.50 -35.00 11.95
C GLU A 57 -6.55 -34.98 10.74
N TYR A 58 -7.09 -34.75 9.54
CA TYR A 58 -6.29 -34.59 8.32
C TYR A 58 -5.29 -33.44 8.42
N ASN A 59 -5.76 -32.27 8.86
CA ASN A 59 -4.89 -31.10 9.03
C ASN A 59 -3.84 -31.30 10.12
N ALA A 60 -4.16 -32.02 11.20
CA ALA A 60 -3.21 -32.34 12.26
C ALA A 60 -2.13 -33.34 11.80
N ALA A 61 -2.50 -34.28 10.92
CA ALA A 61 -1.56 -35.21 10.31
C ALA A 61 -0.76 -34.60 9.14
N TRP A 62 -1.14 -33.41 8.68
CA TRP A 62 -0.53 -32.75 7.54
C TRP A 62 0.81 -32.10 7.93
N ASP A 63 1.88 -32.64 7.35
CA ASP A 63 3.19 -32.04 7.40
C ASP A 63 3.60 -31.65 5.98
N TYR A 64 3.64 -30.34 5.73
CA TYR A 64 4.02 -29.82 4.42
C TYR A 64 5.44 -30.25 4.07
N CYS A 65 6.39 -30.23 5.00
CA CYS A 65 7.81 -30.51 4.73
C CYS A 65 8.17 -32.00 4.84
N ARG A 66 7.18 -32.89 4.96
CA ARG A 66 7.41 -34.33 5.07
C ARG A 66 8.26 -34.84 3.91
N GLY A 67 9.39 -35.48 4.22
CA GLY A 67 10.30 -36.08 3.25
C GLY A 67 11.26 -35.11 2.55
N MET A 68 11.27 -33.82 2.90
CA MET A 68 12.24 -32.86 2.38
C MET A 68 13.58 -32.93 3.12
N GLY A 69 14.66 -32.73 2.38
CA GLY A 69 15.98 -32.51 2.98
C GLY A 69 16.12 -31.09 3.52
N GLN A 70 17.11 -30.87 4.41
CA GLN A 70 17.34 -29.55 5.01
C GLN A 70 17.55 -28.44 3.96
N ALA A 71 18.28 -28.73 2.88
CA ALA A 71 18.53 -27.76 1.82
C ALA A 71 17.27 -27.33 1.05
N GLU A 72 16.24 -28.18 0.98
CA GLU A 72 14.95 -27.83 0.36
C GLU A 72 14.11 -26.97 1.30
N ILE A 73 14.12 -27.28 2.59
CA ILE A 73 13.46 -26.48 3.63
C ILE A 73 14.06 -25.07 3.67
N ASP A 74 15.39 -24.95 3.69
CA ASP A 74 16.09 -23.65 3.67
C ASP A 74 15.73 -22.83 2.42
N ARG A 75 15.49 -23.49 1.28
CA ARG A 75 15.07 -22.83 0.05
C ARG A 75 13.66 -22.25 0.17
N ILE A 76 12.72 -23.01 0.75
CA ILE A 76 11.36 -22.54 1.00
C ILE A 76 11.38 -21.34 1.95
N ILE A 77 12.14 -21.44 3.04
CA ILE A 77 12.30 -20.32 4.01
C ILE A 77 12.81 -19.06 3.30
N ARG A 78 13.83 -19.17 2.45
CA ARG A 78 14.36 -18.03 1.68
C ARG A 78 13.33 -17.46 0.70
N GLN A 79 12.54 -18.31 0.04
CA GLN A 79 11.49 -17.86 -0.89
C GLN A 79 10.34 -17.16 -0.16
N ASP A 80 9.97 -17.62 1.03
CA ASP A 80 8.89 -17.07 1.84
C ASP A 80 9.17 -15.64 2.32
N VAL A 81 10.44 -15.26 2.47
CA VAL A 81 10.85 -13.85 2.72
C VAL A 81 10.26 -12.91 1.66
N THR A 82 10.15 -13.39 0.42
CA THR A 82 9.61 -12.64 -0.73
C THR A 82 8.17 -13.02 -1.07
N TRP A 83 7.49 -13.78 -0.19
CA TRP A 83 6.15 -14.32 -0.43
C TRP A 83 6.04 -15.14 -1.72
N GLY A 84 7.12 -15.86 -2.08
CA GLY A 84 7.20 -16.63 -3.33
C GLY A 84 7.18 -15.78 -4.61
N ARG A 85 7.40 -14.46 -4.51
CA ARG A 85 7.47 -13.57 -5.66
C ARG A 85 8.88 -13.64 -6.27
N PRO A 86 9.01 -13.86 -7.60
CA PRO A 86 10.31 -13.83 -8.23
C PRO A 86 10.91 -12.42 -8.08
N THR A 87 12.12 -12.36 -7.52
CA THR A 87 12.90 -11.12 -7.47
C THR A 87 13.85 -11.08 -8.66
N TRP A 88 14.00 -9.90 -9.23
CA TRP A 88 14.91 -9.67 -10.35
C TRP A 88 16.14 -8.96 -9.81
N PRO A 89 17.36 -9.34 -10.21
CA PRO A 89 18.52 -8.56 -9.84
C PRO A 89 18.35 -7.15 -10.40
N LEU A 90 18.66 -6.15 -9.56
CA LEU A 90 18.59 -4.75 -9.94
C LEU A 90 19.43 -4.55 -11.21
N GLY A 91 18.80 -4.04 -12.28
CA GLY A 91 19.41 -3.85 -13.61
C GLY A 91 19.02 -4.86 -14.69
N LEU A 92 18.36 -5.98 -14.36
CA LEU A 92 17.97 -7.01 -15.34
C LEU A 92 16.55 -6.87 -15.90
N GLN A 93 15.76 -5.89 -15.42
CA GLN A 93 14.41 -5.61 -15.93
C GLN A 93 14.36 -5.30 -17.44
N LYS A 94 15.49 -4.88 -18.05
CA LYS A 94 15.60 -4.66 -19.50
C LYS A 94 15.43 -5.93 -20.34
N ALA A 95 15.63 -7.11 -19.78
CA ALA A 95 15.60 -8.37 -20.54
C ALA A 95 14.25 -9.09 -20.49
N ALA A 96 13.45 -8.92 -19.42
CA ALA A 96 12.17 -9.64 -19.23
C ALA A 96 10.96 -8.88 -19.80
N ALA A 97 11.05 -7.56 -19.94
CA ALA A 97 10.06 -6.75 -20.63
C ALA A 97 10.53 -6.51 -22.07
N GLY A 98 9.97 -7.23 -23.04
CA GLY A 98 10.29 -7.10 -24.47
C GLY A 98 9.98 -5.72 -25.06
N GLY A 99 10.77 -4.71 -24.68
CA GLY A 99 10.63 -3.33 -25.07
C GLY A 99 11.98 -2.75 -25.50
N ALA A 100 12.34 -2.96 -26.76
CA ALA A 100 13.34 -2.14 -27.42
C ALA A 100 12.82 -0.70 -27.52
N ARG A 101 13.52 0.28 -26.92
CA ARG A 101 13.76 1.62 -27.51
C ARG A 101 15.08 2.22 -27.04
N SER A 102 15.89 2.53 -28.06
CA SER A 102 16.95 3.52 -28.21
C SER A 102 18.01 3.72 -27.11
N SER A 103 19.22 3.38 -27.52
CA SER A 103 20.52 3.84 -27.07
C SER A 103 20.63 5.36 -26.95
N SER A 104 20.76 5.87 -25.72
CA SER A 104 21.62 6.98 -25.30
C SER A 104 21.12 7.54 -23.96
N GLY A 105 21.74 7.11 -22.86
CA GLY A 105 21.40 7.62 -21.53
C GLY A 105 21.83 6.64 -20.45
N ARG A 106 22.92 6.97 -19.77
CA ARG A 106 23.37 6.29 -18.56
C ARG A 106 22.21 6.34 -17.55
N GLY A 107 21.89 5.19 -16.94
CA GLY A 107 20.62 4.97 -16.25
C GLY A 107 20.33 5.97 -15.13
N GLU A 108 19.19 6.64 -15.26
CA GLU A 108 18.52 7.35 -14.18
C GLU A 108 17.19 6.62 -13.96
N PHE A 109 17.11 5.83 -12.89
CA PHE A 109 15.83 5.31 -12.42
C PHE A 109 15.10 6.48 -11.76
N SER A 110 14.33 7.25 -12.52
CA SER A 110 13.43 8.25 -11.93
C SER A 110 12.31 7.54 -11.20
N PHE A 111 12.46 7.39 -9.89
CA PHE A 111 11.35 7.16 -8.97
C PHE A 111 10.81 8.54 -8.59
N ASP A 112 9.57 8.84 -8.97
CA ASP A 112 8.85 10.00 -8.45
C ASP A 112 8.42 9.66 -7.02
N ASP A 113 9.33 9.83 -6.06
CA ASP A 113 8.97 9.82 -4.65
C ASP A 113 8.43 11.21 -4.30
N GLY A 114 7.10 11.37 -4.31
CA GLY A 114 6.40 12.60 -3.91
C GLY A 114 6.65 13.03 -2.45
N THR A 115 7.55 12.34 -1.74
CA THR A 115 8.02 12.68 -0.39
C THR A 115 9.49 13.09 -0.31
N THR A 116 10.22 13.14 -1.43
CA THR A 116 11.62 13.59 -1.53
C THR A 116 12.59 12.94 -0.53
N ILE A 117 12.29 11.73 -0.03
CA ILE A 117 13.09 11.07 1.02
C ILE A 117 14.39 10.48 0.46
N PHE A 118 14.43 10.16 -0.83
CA PHE A 118 15.56 9.46 -1.47
C PHE A 118 16.47 10.35 -2.32
N ASP A 119 16.19 11.65 -2.44
CA ASP A 119 16.97 12.60 -3.23
C ASP A 119 18.31 12.98 -2.54
N ASP A 120 18.34 12.95 -1.20
CA ASP A 120 19.47 13.41 -0.37
C ASP A 120 20.73 12.52 -0.44
N LEU A 121 20.62 11.27 -0.92
CA LEU A 121 21.74 10.32 -0.98
C LEU A 121 22.45 10.28 -2.34
N SER A 122 21.88 10.87 -3.38
CA SER A 122 22.50 11.00 -4.70
C SER A 122 22.94 12.44 -4.89
N GLY A 123 24.20 12.74 -4.58
CA GLY A 123 24.82 14.05 -4.78
C GLY A 123 24.92 14.47 -6.27
N GLY A 124 23.78 14.69 -6.90
CA GLY A 124 23.63 15.29 -8.23
C GLY A 124 23.26 16.77 -8.11
N PRO A 125 23.64 17.62 -9.07
CA PRO A 125 23.32 19.04 -9.05
C PRO A 125 21.81 19.21 -9.16
N GLY A 126 21.24 19.96 -8.21
CA GLY A 126 19.80 20.13 -8.02
C GLY A 126 19.04 20.36 -9.33
N ARG A 127 18.10 19.45 -9.60
CA ARG A 127 16.99 19.72 -10.51
C ARG A 127 15.89 20.40 -9.70
N ALA A 128 15.89 21.71 -9.77
CA ALA A 128 14.84 22.59 -9.27
C ALA A 128 13.56 22.48 -10.14
N ASP A 129 12.96 21.29 -10.21
CA ASP A 129 11.63 21.07 -10.79
C ASP A 129 10.60 20.68 -9.72
N GLY A 130 10.92 20.94 -8.45
CA GLY A 130 9.90 21.13 -7.44
C GLY A 130 9.34 22.54 -7.65
N ALA A 131 8.13 22.64 -8.21
CA ALA A 131 7.33 23.83 -8.00
C ALA A 131 7.19 23.99 -6.48
N GLU A 132 8.04 24.82 -5.88
CA GLU A 132 7.87 25.24 -4.50
C GLU A 132 6.43 25.73 -4.40
N PRO A 133 5.62 25.24 -3.43
CA PRO A 133 4.25 25.66 -3.30
C PRO A 133 4.26 27.18 -3.13
N ASP A 134 3.87 27.88 -4.20
CA ASP A 134 3.83 29.32 -4.41
C ASP A 134 3.64 30.09 -3.09
N MET A 135 4.76 30.27 -2.38
CA MET A 135 4.84 31.10 -1.20
C MET A 135 4.97 32.50 -1.77
N PRO A 136 3.99 33.38 -1.55
CA PRO A 136 3.99 34.68 -2.21
C PRO A 136 5.29 35.39 -1.88
N ASP A 137 6.10 35.62 -2.92
CA ASP A 137 7.37 36.32 -2.82
C ASP A 137 7.18 37.65 -2.08
N GLY A 138 7.85 37.77 -0.94
CA GLY A 138 8.41 39.04 -0.48
C GLY A 138 7.54 40.07 0.24
N ALA A 139 6.25 39.86 0.53
CA ALA A 139 5.43 40.94 1.14
C ALA A 139 4.53 40.55 2.33
N MET A 140 4.28 39.27 2.56
CA MET A 140 3.37 38.81 3.62
C MET A 140 4.11 37.78 4.45
N GLY A 141 4.47 38.12 5.70
CA GLY A 141 5.21 37.20 6.58
C GLY A 141 4.55 35.82 6.60
N GLY A 142 5.35 34.75 6.60
CA GLY A 142 4.85 33.36 6.42
C GLY A 142 3.71 32.98 7.38
N GLU A 143 3.63 33.63 8.54
CA GLU A 143 2.52 33.50 9.49
C GLU A 143 1.19 34.01 8.93
N ILE A 144 1.18 35.22 8.35
CA ILE A 144 -0.01 35.88 7.80
C ILE A 144 -0.54 35.09 6.60
N TRP A 145 0.36 34.59 5.76
CA TRP A 145 0.00 33.66 4.69
C TRP A 145 -0.64 32.39 5.24
N ALA A 146 -0.04 31.76 6.23
CA ALA A 146 -0.56 30.51 6.80
C ALA A 146 -1.95 30.70 7.46
N PHE A 147 -2.18 31.85 8.11
CA PHE A 147 -3.50 32.23 8.62
C PHE A 147 -4.54 32.34 7.51
N ARG A 148 -4.18 32.95 6.38
CA ARG A 148 -5.06 33.09 5.22
C ARG A 148 -5.39 31.76 4.57
N VAL A 149 -4.39 30.88 4.40
CA VAL A 149 -4.59 29.54 3.80
C VAL A 149 -5.49 28.65 4.67
N LEU A 150 -5.33 28.70 5.99
CA LEU A 150 -6.15 27.91 6.91
C LEU A 150 -7.48 28.57 7.29
N GLY A 151 -7.67 29.84 6.89
CA GLY A 151 -8.86 30.64 7.22
C GLY A 151 -9.03 30.85 8.72
N LEU A 152 -7.93 31.17 9.41
CA LEU A 152 -7.85 31.35 10.85
C LEU A 152 -7.52 32.81 11.20
N SER A 153 -8.03 33.28 12.34
CA SER A 153 -7.70 34.59 12.92
C SER A 153 -7.03 34.40 14.30
N PRO A 154 -6.08 35.26 14.70
CA PRO A 154 -5.63 35.34 16.09
C PRO A 154 -6.82 35.67 17.01
N PRO A 155 -6.87 35.14 18.26
CA PRO A 155 -5.87 34.28 18.94
C PRO A 155 -5.95 32.80 18.52
N LEU A 156 -4.78 32.17 18.37
CA LEU A 156 -4.66 30.79 17.89
C LEU A 156 -4.38 29.81 19.05
N THR A 157 -5.19 28.76 19.16
CA THR A 157 -4.95 27.64 20.07
C THR A 157 -4.52 26.39 19.28
N LEU A 158 -3.63 25.56 19.85
CA LEU A 158 -3.20 24.30 19.22
C LEU A 158 -4.38 23.36 18.91
N THR A 159 -5.41 23.39 19.76
CA THR A 159 -6.65 22.64 19.57
C THR A 159 -7.44 23.16 18.37
N GLY A 160 -7.59 24.48 18.25
CA GLY A 160 -8.24 25.13 17.10
C GLY A 160 -7.51 24.89 15.77
N LEU A 161 -6.18 24.98 15.77
CA LEU A 161 -5.35 24.70 14.60
C LEU A 161 -5.53 23.25 14.11
N LYS A 162 -5.46 22.28 15.03
CA LYS A 162 -5.65 20.86 14.71
C LYS A 162 -7.06 20.54 14.22
N ALA A 163 -8.09 21.18 14.78
CA ALA A 163 -9.46 20.99 14.37
C ALA A 163 -9.66 21.46 12.91
N ARG A 164 -9.22 22.68 12.59
CA ARG A 164 -9.33 23.23 11.23
C ARG A 164 -8.55 22.45 10.19
N TYR A 165 -7.33 22.04 10.53
CA TYR A 165 -6.54 21.18 9.65
C TYR A 165 -7.26 19.86 9.34
N LYS A 166 -7.81 19.17 10.35
CA LYS A 166 -8.54 17.92 10.16
C LYS A 166 -9.77 18.08 9.29
N ASP A 167 -10.51 19.19 9.43
CA ASP A 167 -11.69 19.46 8.62
C ASP A 167 -11.32 19.67 7.15
N LEU A 168 -10.24 20.43 6.88
CA LEU A 168 -9.76 20.69 5.53
C LEU A 168 -9.16 19.43 4.88
N ALA A 169 -8.38 18.65 5.62
CA ALA A 169 -7.78 17.40 5.14
C ALA A 169 -8.84 16.37 4.75
N LYS A 170 -9.93 16.26 5.50
CA LYS A 170 -11.06 15.39 5.14
C LYS A 170 -11.73 15.83 3.85
N ARG A 171 -11.94 17.13 3.65
CA ARG A 171 -12.58 17.66 2.44
C ARG A 171 -11.70 17.51 1.20
N LEU A 172 -10.38 17.59 1.37
CA LEU A 172 -9.41 17.54 0.27
C LEU A 172 -8.79 16.15 0.06
N HIS A 173 -9.29 15.11 0.76
CA HIS A 173 -8.73 13.77 0.67
C HIS A 173 -8.86 13.19 -0.76
N PRO A 174 -7.79 12.57 -1.31
CA PRO A 174 -7.80 12.04 -2.68
C PRO A 174 -8.89 10.99 -2.90
N ASP A 175 -9.24 10.19 -1.89
CA ASP A 175 -10.32 9.20 -1.99
C ASP A 175 -11.70 9.82 -2.23
N LEU A 176 -11.95 11.04 -1.71
CA LEU A 176 -13.23 11.73 -1.92
C LEU A 176 -13.23 12.53 -3.23
N ASN A 177 -12.07 13.01 -3.65
CA ASN A 177 -11.91 13.86 -4.84
C ASN A 177 -11.41 13.10 -6.07
N GLY A 178 -11.32 11.76 -6.01
CA GLY A 178 -10.97 10.91 -7.14
C GLY A 178 -9.59 11.19 -7.75
N GLY A 179 -8.64 11.72 -6.96
CA GLY A 179 -7.31 12.11 -7.45
C GLY A 179 -7.27 13.40 -8.26
N ASP A 180 -8.18 14.34 -8.01
CA ASP A 180 -8.13 15.68 -8.62
C ASP A 180 -6.83 16.43 -8.25
N LYS A 181 -6.09 16.90 -9.26
CA LYS A 181 -4.80 17.57 -9.11
C LYS A 181 -4.93 18.89 -8.34
N GLU A 182 -6.05 19.61 -8.50
CA GLU A 182 -6.25 20.88 -7.79
C GLU A 182 -6.48 20.68 -6.29
N ALA A 183 -7.17 19.60 -5.90
CA ALA A 183 -7.38 19.26 -4.51
C ALA A 183 -6.07 18.85 -3.83
N GLU A 184 -5.21 18.14 -4.55
CA GLU A 184 -3.86 17.78 -4.11
C GLU A 184 -2.99 19.02 -3.86
N GLU A 185 -2.93 19.95 -4.82
CA GLU A 185 -2.17 21.20 -4.68
C GLU A 185 -2.66 22.06 -3.51
N ARG A 186 -3.98 22.11 -3.28
CA ARG A 186 -4.54 22.78 -2.10
C ARG A 186 -4.14 22.09 -0.80
N LEU A 187 -4.13 20.75 -0.77
CA LEU A 187 -3.71 19.99 0.40
C LEU A 187 -2.23 20.22 0.73
N LYS A 188 -1.35 20.29 -0.29
CA LYS A 188 0.07 20.66 -0.11
C LYS A 188 0.22 22.02 0.56
N ARG A 189 -0.49 23.04 0.08
CA ARG A 189 -0.49 24.39 0.68
C ARG A 189 -0.98 24.40 2.13
N ILE A 190 -2.02 23.62 2.45
CA ILE A 190 -2.55 23.48 3.81
C ILE A 190 -1.56 22.79 4.75
N ASN A 191 -0.84 21.77 4.27
CA ASN A 191 0.18 21.07 5.05
C ASN A 191 1.34 22.02 5.40
N LEU A 192 1.81 22.81 4.43
CA LEU A 192 2.84 23.82 4.64
C LEU A 192 2.39 24.88 5.67
N ALA A 193 1.19 25.45 5.49
CA ALA A 193 0.62 26.43 6.42
C ALA A 193 0.49 25.89 7.85
N TYR A 194 0.06 24.62 8.01
CA TYR A 194 -0.04 23.97 9.31
C TYR A 194 1.33 23.80 9.97
N ALA A 195 2.36 23.40 9.20
CA ALA A 195 3.72 23.26 9.71
C ALA A 195 4.28 24.59 10.21
N THR A 196 4.10 25.67 9.44
CA THR A 196 4.53 27.02 9.83
C THR A 196 3.87 27.50 11.12
N LEU A 197 2.54 27.43 11.23
CA LEU A 197 1.84 27.88 12.45
C LEU A 197 2.16 26.99 13.65
N ARG A 198 2.33 25.67 13.45
CA ARG A 198 2.71 24.75 14.53
C ARG A 198 4.10 25.10 15.07
N ALA A 199 5.07 25.34 14.19
CA ALA A 199 6.43 25.71 14.58
C ALA A 199 6.45 27.03 15.38
N ASN A 200 5.70 28.04 14.93
CA ASN A 200 5.65 29.34 15.59
C ASN A 200 4.98 29.26 16.97
N LEU A 201 3.89 28.49 17.10
CA LEU A 201 3.25 28.22 18.39
C LEU A 201 4.18 27.48 19.36
N THR A 202 4.95 26.50 18.88
CA THR A 202 5.92 25.81 19.75
C THR A 202 7.05 26.75 20.17
N ALA A 203 7.53 27.60 19.26
CA ALA A 203 8.60 28.55 19.53
C ALA A 203 8.14 29.74 20.41
N SER A 204 6.85 30.08 20.42
CA SER A 204 6.30 31.09 21.35
C SER A 204 6.15 30.53 22.76
N VAL A 205 5.75 29.26 22.88
CA VAL A 205 5.65 28.57 24.19
C VAL A 205 7.03 28.38 24.82
N SER A 206 8.08 28.11 24.05
CA SER A 206 9.44 27.97 24.59
C SER A 206 10.15 29.29 24.93
N ARG A 207 9.60 30.43 24.49
CA ARG A 207 10.13 31.78 24.75
C ARG A 207 9.42 32.49 25.91
N SER A 208 8.38 31.88 26.45
CA SER A 208 7.60 32.38 27.59
C SER A 208 7.92 31.56 28.84
#